data_AF-A0AAQ4EDI4-F1
#
_entry.id   AF-A0AAQ4EDI4-F1
#
_cell.length_a   1.000
_cell.length_b   1.000
_cell.length_c   1.000
_cell.angle_alpha   90.00
_cell.angle_beta   90.00
_cell.angle_gamma   90.00
#
_symmetry.space_group_name_H-M   'P 1'
#
loop_
_entity.id
_entity.type
_entity.pdbx_description
1 polymer ?
#
loop_
_entity_poly.entity_id
_entity_poly.type
_entity_poly.pdbx_seq_one_letter_code
_entity_poly.pdbx_strand_id
1 'polypeptide(L)'
;MARFNGRHEITEDDFTTLQIKTAEAEQSQQQKKSFWKDTFALVATPRLRRNTLVLFAGWFLICLCYNANTLELSHLGLNVYGTYSTAIAFELPVNLFTIMALDRLGRRWPNVAFMFIGGTISLVMALLRTDSSAATLAMAVITIVCYAGGYNITYQLASEIFPTEIRGRGVLIKRLFGDIGSCLGADVAYLVEYDRYLPLLVMGVLSLLAALLLFFVPDTVHEPLPQTIEDGEEFAKGQPLCFCPVLVTRLPDQDKDRGNKSNGEPIKDQDVVTHL
;
A
#
# COMPACT_ATOMS: atom_id res chain seq x y z
N MET A 1 45.51 -7.55 19.10
CA MET A 1 46.22 -7.31 17.83
C MET A 1 45.29 -6.55 16.90
N ALA A 2 45.52 -5.24 16.72
CA ALA A 2 44.78 -4.34 15.83
C ALA A 2 45.79 -3.34 15.23
N ARG A 3 46.63 -3.81 14.30
CA ARG A 3 47.82 -3.08 13.85
C ARG A 3 48.02 -3.12 12.33
N PHE A 4 46.95 -3.00 11.54
CA PHE A 4 47.08 -3.10 10.08
C PHE A 4 46.26 -2.12 9.22
N ASN A 5 45.79 -1.00 9.76
CA ASN A 5 45.35 0.09 8.87
C ASN A 5 45.70 1.43 9.49
N GLY A 6 46.70 2.10 8.92
CA GLY A 6 47.13 3.45 9.27
C GLY A 6 46.11 4.51 8.87
N ARG A 7 44.88 4.40 9.38
CA ARG A 7 43.92 5.51 9.36
C ARG A 7 44.11 6.33 10.62
N HIS A 8 44.03 7.65 10.45
CA HIS A 8 43.96 8.67 11.49
C HIS A 8 43.24 8.13 12.74
N GLU A 9 43.89 8.22 13.91
CA GLU A 9 43.19 8.04 15.19
C GLU A 9 42.09 9.10 15.24
N ILE A 10 40.84 8.65 15.17
CA ILE A 10 39.66 9.52 15.19
C ILE A 10 39.67 10.18 16.57
N THR A 11 40.08 11.44 16.61
CA THR A 11 40.18 12.25 17.82
C THR A 11 38.76 12.59 18.30
N GLU A 12 38.54 12.79 19.61
CA GLU A 12 37.21 13.19 20.15
C GLU A 12 36.65 14.45 19.47
N ASP A 13 37.53 15.32 18.98
CA ASP A 13 37.20 16.52 18.19
C ASP A 13 36.58 16.19 16.82
N ASP A 14 36.96 15.07 16.20
CA ASP A 14 36.43 14.65 14.90
C ASP A 14 35.01 14.05 15.08
N PHE A 15 34.78 13.36 16.21
CA PHE A 15 33.44 12.90 16.60
C PHE A 15 32.49 14.06 16.90
N THR A 16 32.95 15.07 17.65
CA THR A 16 32.14 16.27 17.92
C THR A 16 31.90 17.08 16.67
N THR A 17 32.89 17.19 15.77
CA THR A 17 32.71 17.85 14.46
C THR A 17 31.71 17.11 13.57
N LEU A 18 31.72 15.77 13.57
CA LEU A 18 30.72 14.97 12.87
C LEU A 18 29.34 15.10 13.50
N GLN A 19 29.24 15.12 14.83
CA GLN A 19 27.97 15.35 15.53
C GLN A 19 27.40 16.73 15.22
N ILE A 20 28.23 17.77 15.21
CA ILE A 20 27.83 19.14 14.84
C ILE A 20 27.39 19.18 13.38
N LYS A 21 28.16 18.60 12.44
CA LYS A 21 27.76 18.52 11.03
C LYS A 21 26.47 17.73 10.81
N THR A 22 26.26 16.67 11.59
CA THR A 22 25.04 15.86 11.52
C THR A 22 23.86 16.64 12.11
N ALA A 23 24.04 17.30 13.25
CA ALA A 23 23.02 18.16 13.86
C ALA A 23 22.69 19.39 12.99
N GLU A 24 23.69 19.98 12.33
CA GLU A 24 23.50 21.09 11.37
C GLU A 24 22.83 20.62 10.08
N ALA A 25 23.12 19.40 9.61
CA ALA A 25 22.43 18.79 8.47
C ALA A 25 20.97 18.43 8.81
N GLU A 26 20.73 17.89 10.02
CA GLU A 26 19.40 17.63 10.57
C GLU A 26 18.62 18.95 10.71
N GLN A 27 19.22 19.98 11.33
CA GLN A 27 18.61 21.31 11.46
C GLN A 27 18.36 21.97 10.10
N SER A 28 19.27 21.85 9.14
CA SER A 28 19.11 22.40 7.79
C SER A 28 18.01 21.69 6.99
N GLN A 29 17.84 20.38 7.17
CA GLN A 29 16.74 19.60 6.58
C GLN A 29 15.39 19.91 7.27
N GLN A 30 15.41 20.15 8.58
CA GLN A 30 14.22 20.39 9.39
C GLN A 30 13.73 21.86 9.29
N GLN A 31 14.63 22.81 9.05
CA GLN A 31 14.33 24.25 8.99
C GLN A 31 13.90 24.74 7.59
N LYS A 32 14.13 23.98 6.51
CA LYS A 32 13.77 24.40 5.12
C LYS A 32 12.53 23.75 4.50
N LYS A 33 12.02 22.63 5.00
CA LYS A 33 10.86 21.93 4.41
C LYS A 33 9.59 22.21 5.22
N SER A 34 8.89 23.29 4.87
CA SER A 34 7.58 23.60 5.47
C SER A 34 6.62 22.44 5.21
N PHE A 35 6.09 21.83 6.28
CA PHE A 35 5.19 20.64 6.23
C PHE A 35 4.08 20.79 5.19
N TRP A 36 3.53 22.00 5.08
CA TRP A 36 2.48 22.31 4.12
C TRP A 36 2.99 22.39 2.68
N LYS A 37 4.19 22.93 2.41
CA LYS A 37 4.71 23.06 1.04
C LYS A 37 4.95 21.70 0.37
N ASP A 38 5.48 20.72 1.10
CA ASP A 38 5.74 19.39 0.55
C ASP A 38 4.45 18.54 0.47
N THR A 39 3.53 18.70 1.43
CA THR A 39 2.20 18.06 1.36
C THR A 39 1.38 18.65 0.20
N PHE A 40 1.45 19.96 -0.03
CA PHE A 40 0.84 20.59 -1.21
C PHE A 40 1.59 20.21 -2.49
N ALA A 41 2.90 19.95 -2.46
CA ALA A 41 3.65 19.43 -3.61
C ALA A 41 3.17 18.02 -4.02
N LEU A 42 2.74 17.18 -3.07
CA LEU A 42 2.08 15.89 -3.34
C LEU A 42 0.75 16.06 -4.13
N VAL A 43 0.04 17.16 -3.86
CA VAL A 43 -1.25 17.50 -4.49
C VAL A 43 -1.06 18.32 -5.79
N ALA A 44 0.14 18.87 -6.00
CA ALA A 44 0.44 19.74 -7.14
C ALA A 44 0.51 18.96 -8.45
N THR A 45 1.05 17.74 -8.47
CA THR A 45 1.11 16.91 -9.69
C THR A 45 -0.20 16.14 -9.90
N PRO A 46 -0.81 16.21 -11.10
CA PRO A 46 -2.18 15.75 -11.33
C PRO A 46 -2.35 14.22 -11.23
N ARG A 47 -1.32 13.45 -11.61
CA ARG A 47 -1.34 11.99 -11.57
C ARG A 47 -1.14 11.43 -10.16
N LEU A 48 -0.13 11.93 -9.46
CA LEU A 48 0.16 11.55 -8.09
C LEU A 48 -1.03 11.89 -7.18
N ARG A 49 -1.67 13.04 -7.40
CA ARG A 49 -2.92 13.41 -6.72
C ARG A 49 -4.03 12.39 -6.95
N ARG A 50 -4.28 11.96 -8.19
CA ARG A 50 -5.32 10.97 -8.49
C ARG A 50 -5.05 9.65 -7.75
N ASN A 51 -3.83 9.14 -7.83
CA ASN A 51 -3.45 7.88 -7.19
C ASN A 51 -3.54 7.99 -5.66
N THR A 52 -3.10 9.12 -5.09
CA THR A 52 -3.19 9.39 -3.65
C THR A 52 -4.64 9.48 -3.17
N LEU A 53 -5.50 10.19 -3.90
CA LEU A 53 -6.93 10.31 -3.55
C LEU A 53 -7.65 8.96 -3.60
N VAL A 54 -7.40 8.17 -4.64
CA VAL A 54 -7.98 6.82 -4.77
C VAL A 54 -7.48 5.91 -3.65
N LEU A 55 -6.19 5.99 -3.30
CA LEU A 55 -5.61 5.19 -2.21
C LEU A 55 -6.15 5.62 -0.85
N PHE A 56 -6.32 6.92 -0.59
CA PHE A 56 -6.92 7.41 0.65
C PHE A 56 -8.39 7.02 0.76
N ALA A 57 -9.16 7.15 -0.31
CA ALA A 57 -10.56 6.72 -0.34
C ALA A 57 -10.70 5.21 -0.16
N GLY A 58 -9.87 4.41 -0.83
CA GLY A 58 -9.82 2.96 -0.66
C GLY A 58 -9.46 2.57 0.77
N TRP A 59 -8.41 3.18 1.34
CA TRP A 59 -8.00 2.93 2.73
C TRP A 59 -9.10 3.27 3.75
N PHE A 60 -9.77 4.41 3.56
CA PHE A 60 -10.91 4.81 4.39
C PHE A 60 -12.03 3.77 4.37
N LEU A 61 -12.44 3.30 3.19
CA LEU A 61 -13.50 2.30 3.06
C LEU A 61 -13.12 0.95 3.67
N ILE A 62 -11.85 0.52 3.49
CA ILE A 62 -11.35 -0.74 4.06
C ILE A 62 -11.37 -0.67 5.58
N CYS A 63 -10.84 0.40 6.18
CA CYS A 63 -10.85 0.58 7.64
C CYS A 63 -12.26 0.60 8.21
N LEU A 64 -13.20 1.27 7.52
CA LEU A 64 -14.60 1.31 7.90
C LEU A 64 -15.22 -0.10 7.89
N CYS A 65 -15.09 -0.85 6.79
CA CYS A 65 -15.66 -2.20 6.68
C CYS A 65 -15.02 -3.19 7.66
N TYR A 66 -13.70 -3.11 7.84
CA TYR A 66 -12.97 -3.97 8.76
C TYR A 66 -13.41 -3.73 10.22
N ASN A 67 -13.49 -2.47 10.65
CA ASN A 67 -13.89 -2.16 12.02
C ASN A 67 -15.37 -2.49 12.27
N ALA A 68 -16.26 -2.17 11.32
CA ALA A 68 -17.68 -2.50 11.42
C ALA A 68 -17.91 -4.01 11.52
N ASN A 69 -17.22 -4.81 10.68
CA ASN A 69 -17.34 -6.27 10.73
C ASN A 69 -16.76 -6.85 12.02
N THR A 70 -15.66 -6.29 12.51
CA THR A 70 -15.06 -6.69 13.79
C THR A 70 -16.03 -6.50 14.96
N LEU A 71 -16.78 -5.39 14.97
CA LEU A 71 -17.80 -5.14 15.99
C LEU A 71 -19.00 -6.08 15.84
N GLU A 72 -19.46 -6.34 14.62
CA GLU A 72 -20.54 -7.30 14.38
C GLU A 72 -20.16 -8.71 14.85
N LEU A 73 -18.90 -9.12 14.59
CA LEU A 73 -18.37 -10.42 15.00
C LEU A 73 -18.44 -10.62 16.52
N SER A 74 -18.32 -9.54 17.30
CA SER A 74 -18.48 -9.57 18.76
C SER A 74 -19.91 -9.81 19.22
N HIS A 75 -20.91 -9.43 18.42
CA HIS A 75 -22.34 -9.57 18.73
C HIS A 75 -22.92 -10.93 18.28
N LEU A 76 -22.24 -11.65 17.37
CA LEU A 76 -22.75 -12.88 16.74
C LEU A 76 -22.43 -14.18 17.52
N GLY A 77 -21.59 -14.14 18.55
CA GLY A 77 -21.01 -15.35 19.17
C GLY A 77 -21.65 -15.81 20.48
N LEU A 78 -21.94 -17.13 20.58
CA LEU A 78 -22.21 -17.86 21.84
C LEU A 78 -21.13 -17.63 22.92
N ASN A 79 -19.91 -17.25 22.49
CA ASN A 79 -18.81 -16.76 23.32
C ASN A 79 -17.86 -15.86 22.48
N VAL A 80 -17.60 -14.64 22.94
CA VAL A 80 -16.76 -13.64 22.26
C VAL A 80 -15.32 -14.16 22.08
N TYR A 81 -14.74 -14.78 23.11
CA TYR A 81 -13.34 -15.24 23.07
C TYR A 81 -13.09 -16.33 22.03
N GLY A 82 -14.02 -17.27 21.86
CA GLY A 82 -13.88 -18.34 20.88
C GLY A 82 -13.96 -17.85 19.43
N THR A 83 -14.84 -16.88 19.19
CA THR A 83 -15.03 -16.30 17.85
C THR A 83 -13.82 -15.48 17.41
N TYR A 84 -13.29 -14.62 18.28
CA TYR A 84 -12.08 -13.86 17.96
C TYR A 84 -10.84 -14.76 17.82
N SER A 85 -10.70 -15.76 18.69
CA SER A 85 -9.57 -16.70 18.62
C SER A 85 -9.56 -17.46 17.29
N THR A 86 -10.72 -17.91 16.82
CA THR A 86 -10.84 -18.58 15.51
C THR A 86 -10.59 -17.62 14.36
N ALA A 87 -11.14 -16.41 14.39
CA ALA A 87 -10.88 -15.39 13.35
C ALA A 87 -9.38 -15.11 13.20
N ILE A 88 -8.67 -14.81 14.29
CA ILE A 88 -7.23 -14.54 14.28
C ILE A 88 -6.43 -15.78 13.84
N ALA A 89 -6.84 -16.98 14.25
CA ALA A 89 -6.20 -18.22 13.84
C ALA A 89 -6.29 -18.45 12.32
N PHE A 90 -7.39 -18.05 11.66
CA PHE A 90 -7.53 -18.11 10.20
C PHE A 90 -6.88 -16.92 9.48
N GLU A 91 -6.81 -15.77 10.13
CA GLU A 91 -6.22 -14.55 9.57
C GLU A 91 -4.71 -14.73 9.29
N LEU A 92 -3.97 -15.34 10.22
CA LEU A 92 -2.52 -15.59 10.08
C LEU A 92 -2.13 -16.41 8.83
N PRO A 93 -2.67 -17.62 8.60
CA PRO A 93 -2.32 -18.43 7.44
C PRO A 93 -2.78 -17.79 6.13
N VAL A 94 -3.94 -17.10 6.13
CA VAL A 94 -4.40 -16.40 4.93
C VAL A 94 -3.52 -15.20 4.61
N ASN A 95 -3.06 -14.44 5.61
CA ASN A 95 -2.10 -13.36 5.39
C ASN A 95 -0.76 -13.89 4.84
N LEU A 96 -0.26 -15.02 5.35
CA LEU A 96 0.95 -15.65 4.81
C LEU A 96 0.77 -16.09 3.36
N PHE A 97 -0.35 -16.76 3.05
CA PHE A 97 -0.70 -17.14 1.69
C PHE A 97 -0.84 -15.93 0.77
N THR A 98 -1.42 -14.84 1.29
CA THR A 98 -1.57 -13.57 0.58
C THR A 98 -0.22 -12.99 0.21
N ILE A 99 0.74 -12.93 1.13
CA ILE A 99 2.11 -12.45 0.84
C ILE A 99 2.75 -13.28 -0.29
N MET A 100 2.64 -14.61 -0.24
CA MET A 100 3.14 -15.48 -1.31
C MET A 100 2.43 -15.26 -2.65
N ALA A 101 1.13 -14.97 -2.62
CA ALA A 101 0.34 -14.67 -3.80
C ALA A 101 0.69 -13.30 -4.40
N LEU A 102 1.04 -12.31 -3.56
CA LEU A 102 1.45 -10.96 -3.99
C LEU A 102 2.71 -10.99 -4.85
N ASP A 103 3.68 -11.84 -4.50
CA ASP A 103 4.94 -11.98 -5.24
C ASP A 103 4.71 -12.47 -6.68
N ARG A 104 3.60 -13.16 -6.97
CA ARG A 104 3.29 -13.73 -8.30
C ARG A 104 2.18 -13.01 -9.06
N LEU A 105 1.12 -12.60 -8.36
CA LEU A 105 -0.11 -12.04 -8.97
C LEU A 105 -0.10 -10.50 -9.02
N GLY A 106 0.90 -9.89 -8.40
CA GLY A 106 0.96 -8.45 -8.17
C GLY A 106 0.09 -7.99 -7.02
N ARG A 107 -0.08 -6.67 -6.88
CA ARG A 107 -0.70 -6.08 -5.68
C ARG A 107 -2.13 -5.61 -5.90
N ARG A 108 -2.44 -5.17 -7.11
CA ARG A 108 -3.79 -4.71 -7.45
C ARG A 108 -4.82 -5.84 -7.47
N TRP A 109 -4.50 -6.96 -8.12
CA TRP A 109 -5.46 -8.05 -8.34
C TRP A 109 -5.85 -8.78 -7.05
N PRO A 110 -4.91 -9.16 -6.17
CA PRO A 110 -5.29 -9.76 -4.88
C PRO A 110 -6.14 -8.80 -4.05
N ASN A 111 -5.81 -7.51 -4.03
CA ASN A 111 -6.56 -6.53 -3.24
C ASN A 111 -8.02 -6.39 -3.71
N VAL A 112 -8.23 -6.27 -5.03
CA VAL A 112 -9.56 -6.23 -5.64
C VAL A 112 -10.31 -7.54 -5.39
N ALA A 113 -9.64 -8.69 -5.52
CA ALA A 113 -10.25 -10.00 -5.28
C ALA A 113 -10.71 -10.15 -3.84
N PHE A 114 -9.89 -9.80 -2.85
CA PHE A 114 -10.27 -9.88 -1.44
C PHE A 114 -11.45 -8.96 -1.10
N MET A 115 -11.43 -7.71 -1.58
CA MET A 115 -12.54 -6.79 -1.33
C MET A 115 -13.83 -7.22 -2.02
N PHE A 116 -13.74 -7.76 -3.23
CA PHE A 116 -14.90 -8.29 -3.95
C PHE A 116 -15.47 -9.54 -3.28
N ILE A 117 -14.62 -10.50 -2.87
CA ILE A 117 -15.05 -11.72 -2.18
C ILE A 117 -15.66 -11.37 -0.82
N GLY A 118 -15.01 -10.51 -0.02
CA GLY A 118 -15.56 -10.06 1.26
C GLY A 118 -16.91 -9.34 1.10
N GLY A 119 -17.02 -8.43 0.13
CA GLY A 119 -18.25 -7.70 -0.13
C GLY A 119 -19.40 -8.55 -0.64
N THR A 120 -19.12 -9.51 -1.53
CA THR A 120 -20.13 -10.46 -2.02
C THR A 120 -20.62 -11.38 -0.91
N ILE A 121 -19.74 -11.90 -0.06
CA ILE A 121 -20.11 -12.73 1.09
C ILE A 121 -20.98 -11.92 2.07
N SER A 122 -20.58 -10.68 2.37
CA SER A 122 -21.35 -9.79 3.25
C SER A 122 -22.74 -9.47 2.68
N LEU A 123 -22.85 -9.23 1.37
CA LEU A 123 -24.13 -8.99 0.69
C LEU A 123 -25.01 -10.25 0.68
N VAL A 124 -24.42 -11.40 0.40
CA VAL A 124 -25.10 -12.71 0.41
C VAL A 124 -25.63 -13.03 1.80
N MET A 125 -24.85 -12.74 2.85
CA MET A 125 -25.26 -12.89 4.25
C MET A 125 -26.43 -11.96 4.62
N ALA A 126 -26.44 -10.73 4.10
CA ALA A 126 -27.56 -9.80 4.28
C ALA A 126 -28.86 -10.27 3.57
N LEU A 127 -28.74 -10.85 2.37
CA LEU A 127 -29.88 -11.28 1.54
C LEU A 127 -30.48 -12.61 1.98
N LEU A 128 -29.65 -13.59 2.35
CA LEU A 128 -30.12 -14.94 2.73
C LEU A 128 -30.83 -14.95 4.08
N ARG A 129 -30.63 -13.92 4.92
CA ARG A 129 -31.19 -13.81 6.28
C ARG A 129 -31.16 -15.14 7.04
N THR A 130 -30.00 -15.80 7.02
CA THR A 130 -29.84 -17.17 7.50
C THR A 130 -30.11 -17.26 9.01
N ASP A 131 -31.05 -18.13 9.41
CA ASP A 131 -31.40 -18.36 10.83
C ASP A 131 -30.37 -19.23 11.58
N SER A 132 -29.47 -19.92 10.86
CA SER A 132 -28.43 -20.75 11.46
C SER A 132 -27.25 -19.93 11.97
N SER A 133 -26.99 -19.98 13.28
CA SER A 133 -25.89 -19.28 13.94
C SER A 133 -24.50 -19.73 13.46
N ALA A 134 -24.32 -21.02 13.17
CA ALA A 134 -23.04 -21.56 12.71
C ALA A 134 -22.67 -21.09 11.29
N ALA A 135 -23.64 -21.01 10.38
CA ALA A 135 -23.41 -20.53 9.02
C ALA A 135 -23.06 -19.02 9.02
N THR A 136 -23.79 -18.24 9.81
CA THR A 136 -23.56 -16.80 9.98
C THR A 136 -22.16 -16.51 10.55
N LEU A 137 -21.73 -17.31 11.54
CA LEU A 137 -20.38 -17.22 12.09
C LEU A 137 -19.30 -17.53 11.03
N ALA A 138 -19.45 -18.63 10.28
CA ALA A 138 -18.49 -19.02 9.26
C ALA A 138 -18.35 -17.95 8.17
N MET A 139 -19.46 -17.39 7.70
CA MET A 139 -19.47 -16.32 6.71
C MET A 139 -18.82 -15.04 7.23
N ALA A 140 -19.09 -14.68 8.49
CA ALA A 140 -18.46 -13.52 9.13
C ALA A 140 -16.95 -13.70 9.29
N VAL A 141 -16.49 -14.89 9.69
CA VAL A 141 -15.05 -15.23 9.78
C VAL A 141 -14.36 -15.18 8.41
N ILE A 142 -15.01 -15.67 7.35
CA ILE A 142 -14.44 -15.57 6.00
C ILE A 142 -14.36 -14.11 5.54
N THR A 143 -15.37 -13.30 5.88
CA THR A 143 -15.44 -11.88 5.53
C THR A 143 -14.34 -11.07 6.20
N ILE A 144 -14.15 -11.22 7.52
CA ILE A 144 -13.09 -10.51 8.25
C ILE A 144 -11.70 -10.87 7.74
N VAL A 145 -11.46 -12.13 7.39
CA VAL A 145 -10.19 -12.60 6.82
C VAL A 145 -9.92 -11.96 5.45
N CYS A 146 -10.95 -11.81 4.61
CA CYS A 146 -10.83 -11.10 3.33
C CYS A 146 -10.51 -9.61 3.54
N TYR A 147 -11.18 -8.94 4.48
CA TYR A 147 -10.91 -7.54 4.79
C TYR A 147 -9.52 -7.33 5.40
N ALA A 148 -9.05 -8.24 6.25
CA ALA A 148 -7.69 -8.25 6.78
C ALA A 148 -6.64 -8.36 5.67
N GLY A 149 -6.85 -9.27 4.71
CA GLY A 149 -5.98 -9.41 3.54
C GLY A 149 -5.87 -8.10 2.74
N GLY A 150 -7.00 -7.49 2.39
CA GLY A 150 -7.01 -6.21 1.65
C GLY A 150 -6.44 -5.04 2.47
N TYR A 151 -6.63 -5.03 3.79
CA TYR A 151 -6.01 -4.06 4.69
C TYR A 151 -4.47 -4.16 4.64
N ASN A 152 -3.91 -5.36 4.77
CA ASN A 152 -2.46 -5.58 4.70
C ASN A 152 -1.86 -5.18 3.34
N ILE A 153 -2.53 -5.56 2.24
CA ILE A 153 -2.07 -5.23 0.88
C ILE A 153 -2.09 -3.71 0.65
N THR A 154 -3.20 -3.06 0.99
CA THR A 154 -3.33 -1.60 0.82
C THR A 154 -2.36 -0.85 1.73
N TYR A 155 -2.05 -1.41 2.91
CA TYR A 155 -1.05 -0.85 3.80
C TYR A 155 0.32 -0.82 3.15
N GLN A 156 0.74 -1.94 2.53
CA GLN A 156 2.01 -2.04 1.81
C GLN A 156 2.00 -1.25 0.51
N LEU A 157 0.89 -1.19 -0.22
CA LEU A 157 0.77 -0.44 -1.48
C LEU A 157 1.03 1.06 -1.28
N ALA A 158 0.66 1.60 -0.12
CA ALA A 158 0.96 2.98 0.24
C ALA A 158 2.48 3.25 0.27
N SER A 159 3.30 2.33 0.77
CA SER A 159 4.74 2.54 0.86
C SER A 159 5.45 2.45 -0.50
N GLU A 160 4.78 1.94 -1.54
CA GLU A 160 5.34 1.83 -2.88
C GLU A 160 4.96 2.99 -3.79
N ILE A 161 3.74 3.51 -3.63
CA ILE A 161 3.26 4.64 -4.44
C ILE A 161 3.86 5.95 -3.94
N PHE A 162 4.15 6.08 -2.64
CA PHE A 162 4.72 7.32 -2.11
C PHE A 162 6.25 7.42 -2.33
N PRO A 163 6.74 8.53 -2.92
CA PRO A 163 8.17 8.78 -3.08
C PRO A 163 8.90 8.79 -1.74
N THR A 164 10.15 8.30 -1.70
CA THR A 164 10.94 8.21 -0.45
C THR A 164 11.02 9.55 0.30
N GLU A 165 11.12 10.67 -0.42
CA GLU A 165 11.15 12.04 0.14
C GLU A 165 9.92 12.41 1.00
N ILE A 166 8.75 11.85 0.69
CA ILE A 166 7.47 12.25 1.31
C ILE A 166 6.65 11.06 1.83
N ARG A 167 7.18 9.84 1.71
CA ARG A 167 6.54 8.59 2.13
C ARG A 167 6.09 8.60 3.58
N GLY A 168 6.96 9.02 4.49
CA GLY A 168 6.62 9.07 5.92
C GLY A 168 5.37 9.94 6.17
N ARG A 169 5.25 11.08 5.48
CA ARG A 169 4.12 12.00 5.63
C ARG A 169 2.85 11.46 4.97
N GLY A 170 2.96 10.93 3.75
CA GLY A 170 1.83 10.33 3.03
C GLY A 170 1.22 9.15 3.78
N VAL A 171 2.04 8.29 4.38
CA VAL A 171 1.59 7.16 5.20
C VAL A 171 0.88 7.62 6.48
N LEU A 172 1.37 8.68 7.14
CA LEU A 172 0.71 9.25 8.32
C LEU A 172 -0.65 9.86 7.98
N ILE A 173 -0.74 10.67 6.92
CA ILE A 173 -2.02 11.27 6.50
C ILE A 173 -3.02 10.16 6.13
N LYS A 174 -2.58 9.16 5.34
CA LYS A 174 -3.38 7.97 5.04
C LYS A 174 -3.91 7.33 6.33
N ARG A 175 -3.05 7.15 7.33
CA ARG A 175 -3.43 6.54 8.61
C ARG A 175 -4.55 7.31 9.30
N LEU A 176 -4.46 8.64 9.36
CA LEU A 176 -5.50 9.50 9.92
C LEU A 176 -6.85 9.30 9.22
N PHE A 177 -6.88 9.22 7.88
CA PHE A 177 -8.10 8.90 7.14
C PHE A 177 -8.65 7.52 7.51
N GLY A 178 -7.79 6.53 7.74
CA GLY A 178 -8.21 5.21 8.21
C GLY A 178 -8.79 5.21 9.62
N ASP A 179 -8.24 6.02 10.53
CA ASP A 179 -8.77 6.16 11.89
C ASP A 179 -10.16 6.83 11.86
N ILE A 180 -10.37 7.84 10.99
CA ILE A 180 -11.71 8.43 10.75
C ILE A 180 -12.67 7.37 10.20
N GLY A 181 -12.22 6.56 9.24
CA GLY A 181 -13.02 5.45 8.71
C GLY A 181 -13.38 4.42 9.78
N SER A 182 -12.46 4.15 10.70
CA SER A 182 -12.70 3.24 11.83
C SER A 182 -13.74 3.81 12.80
N CYS A 183 -13.70 5.10 13.13
CA CYS A 183 -14.75 5.75 13.93
C CYS A 183 -16.13 5.61 13.26
N LEU A 184 -16.23 5.90 11.96
CA LEU A 184 -17.48 5.74 11.21
C LEU A 184 -17.91 4.28 11.08
N GLY A 185 -16.97 3.33 11.11
CA GLY A 185 -17.26 1.90 11.16
C GLY A 185 -18.02 1.50 12.43
N ALA A 186 -17.74 2.15 13.56
CA ALA A 186 -18.51 1.94 14.79
C ALA A 186 -19.94 2.48 14.67
N ASP A 187 -20.13 3.64 14.04
CA ASP A 187 -21.45 4.19 13.75
C ASP A 187 -22.25 3.26 12.81
N VAL A 188 -21.60 2.67 11.80
CA VAL A 188 -22.22 1.66 10.93
C VAL A 188 -22.60 0.41 11.71
N ALA A 189 -21.77 -0.07 12.63
CA ALA A 189 -22.11 -1.22 13.47
C ALA A 189 -23.33 -0.93 14.37
N TYR A 190 -23.52 0.32 14.81
CA TYR A 190 -24.66 0.74 15.62
C TYR A 190 -26.02 0.65 14.89
N LEU A 191 -26.03 0.65 13.55
CA LEU A 191 -27.26 0.44 12.75
C LEU A 191 -27.93 -0.91 13.03
N VAL A 192 -27.23 -1.87 13.64
CA VAL A 192 -27.79 -3.16 14.06
C VAL A 192 -29.00 -3.00 14.99
N GLU A 193 -29.10 -1.90 15.74
CA GLU A 193 -30.24 -1.61 16.63
C GLU A 193 -31.55 -1.35 15.85
N TYR A 194 -31.45 -0.87 14.61
CA TYR A 194 -32.62 -0.62 13.75
C TYR A 194 -33.01 -1.87 12.96
N ASP A 195 -32.06 -2.49 12.27
CA ASP A 195 -32.22 -3.78 11.59
C ASP A 195 -30.87 -4.52 11.62
N ARG A 196 -30.92 -5.80 12.02
CA ARG A 196 -29.75 -6.68 12.09
C ARG A 196 -29.03 -6.79 10.74
N TYR A 197 -29.73 -6.65 9.62
CA TYR A 197 -29.17 -6.85 8.28
C TYR A 197 -28.66 -5.56 7.60
N LEU A 198 -29.03 -4.39 8.13
CA LEU A 198 -28.62 -3.08 7.61
C LEU A 198 -27.09 -2.88 7.59
N PRO A 199 -26.34 -3.14 8.68
CA PRO A 199 -24.88 -2.95 8.67
C PRO A 199 -24.19 -3.84 7.63
N LEU A 200 -24.63 -5.08 7.45
CA LEU A 200 -24.07 -6.00 6.46
C LEU A 200 -24.29 -5.49 5.03
N LEU A 201 -25.48 -4.97 4.73
CA LEU A 201 -25.78 -4.43 3.41
C LEU A 201 -24.90 -3.21 3.11
N VAL A 202 -24.78 -2.29 4.08
CA VAL A 202 -23.92 -1.10 3.95
C VAL A 202 -22.45 -1.51 3.74
N MET A 203 -21.92 -2.43 4.54
CA MET A 203 -20.56 -2.93 4.38
C MET A 203 -20.34 -3.64 3.04
N GLY A 204 -21.30 -4.44 2.57
CA GLY A 204 -21.24 -5.10 1.27
C GLY A 204 -21.16 -4.10 0.11
N VAL A 205 -21.95 -3.03 0.13
CA VAL A 205 -21.90 -1.99 -0.90
C VAL A 205 -20.60 -1.18 -0.82
N LEU A 206 -20.17 -0.80 0.39
CA LEU A 206 -18.94 -0.03 0.59
C LEU A 206 -17.68 -0.80 0.21
N SER A 207 -17.63 -2.11 0.47
CA SER A 207 -16.51 -2.97 0.08
C SER A 207 -16.45 -3.20 -1.44
N LEU A 208 -17.59 -3.31 -2.12
CA LEU A 208 -17.64 -3.33 -3.59
C LEU A 208 -17.17 -2.00 -4.19
N LEU A 209 -17.55 -0.86 -3.58
CA LEU A 209 -17.03 0.45 -3.98
C LEU A 209 -15.52 0.54 -3.73
N ALA A 210 -15.01 0.00 -2.63
CA ALA A 210 -13.58 -0.08 -2.36
C ALA A 210 -12.85 -0.92 -3.42
N ALA A 211 -13.39 -2.08 -3.80
CA ALA A 211 -12.85 -2.91 -4.87
C ALA A 211 -12.78 -2.14 -6.19
N LEU A 212 -13.82 -1.38 -6.53
CA LEU A 212 -13.85 -0.54 -7.74
C LEU A 212 -12.80 0.57 -7.70
N LEU A 213 -12.63 1.25 -6.56
CA LEU A 213 -11.59 2.28 -6.41
C LEU A 213 -10.20 1.68 -6.51
N LEU A 214 -9.94 0.57 -5.83
CA LEU A 214 -8.65 -0.13 -5.85
C LEU A 214 -8.29 -0.67 -7.23
N PHE A 215 -9.28 -0.96 -8.07
CA PHE A 215 -9.06 -1.31 -9.47
C PHE A 215 -8.44 -0.17 -10.30
N PHE A 216 -8.69 1.10 -9.95
CA PHE A 216 -8.07 2.25 -10.61
C PHE A 216 -6.64 2.53 -10.15
N VAL A 217 -6.14 1.82 -9.13
CA VAL A 217 -4.77 1.97 -8.65
C VAL A 217 -3.81 1.22 -9.58
N PRO A 218 -2.72 1.85 -10.02
CA PRO A 218 -1.77 1.18 -10.90
C PRO A 218 -1.07 -0.04 -10.26
N ASP A 219 -0.66 -0.97 -11.13
CA ASP A 219 0.50 -1.87 -10.97
C ASP A 219 1.72 -1.33 -10.23
N THR A 220 2.15 -1.87 -9.09
CA THR A 220 3.49 -1.52 -8.54
C THR A 220 4.54 -2.60 -8.80
N VAL A 221 4.16 -3.67 -9.49
CA VAL A 221 5.01 -4.84 -9.76
C VAL A 221 6.14 -4.50 -10.73
N HIS A 222 7.38 -4.84 -10.33
CA HIS A 222 8.61 -4.67 -11.11
C HIS A 222 9.00 -3.24 -11.48
N GLU A 223 8.36 -2.21 -10.91
CA GLU A 223 8.80 -0.82 -11.04
C GLU A 223 9.75 -0.43 -9.89
N PRO A 224 10.83 0.33 -10.16
CA PRO A 224 11.69 0.85 -9.09
C PRO A 224 10.89 1.82 -8.21
N LEU A 225 11.17 1.82 -6.90
CA LEU A 225 10.47 2.70 -5.97
C LEU A 225 10.83 4.17 -6.27
N PRO A 226 9.83 5.05 -6.44
CA PRO A 226 10.09 6.43 -6.81
C PRO A 226 10.91 7.13 -5.73
N GLN A 227 12.02 7.74 -6.15
CA GLN A 227 12.87 8.50 -5.22
C GLN A 227 12.45 9.97 -5.13
N THR A 228 12.06 10.57 -6.25
CA THR A 228 11.67 11.99 -6.31
C THR A 228 10.20 12.17 -6.70
N ILE A 229 9.70 13.42 -6.61
CA ILE A 229 8.32 13.75 -7.00
C ILE A 229 8.14 13.65 -8.52
N GLU A 230 9.16 14.02 -9.31
CA GLU A 230 9.13 13.86 -10.76
C GLU A 230 9.05 12.38 -11.16
N ASP A 231 9.81 11.52 -10.47
CA ASP A 231 9.80 10.07 -10.66
C ASP A 231 8.42 9.46 -10.31
N GLY A 232 7.76 9.99 -9.27
CA GLY A 232 6.38 9.64 -8.92
C GLY A 232 5.32 10.04 -9.97
N GLU A 233 5.61 11.00 -10.86
CA GLU A 233 4.74 11.39 -11.98
C GLU A 233 5.01 10.57 -13.25
N GLU A 234 6.24 10.07 -13.40
CA GLU A 234 6.63 9.08 -14.40
C GLU A 234 6.12 7.67 -14.05
N PHE A 235 5.96 7.38 -12.76
CA PHE A 235 5.44 6.12 -12.23
C PHE A 235 4.10 5.73 -12.88
N ALA A 236 4.03 4.51 -13.41
CA ALA A 236 2.89 3.95 -14.14
C ALA A 236 2.46 4.67 -15.45
N LYS A 237 3.31 5.50 -16.10
CA LYS A 237 3.00 6.12 -17.41
C LYS A 237 2.70 5.12 -18.53
N GLY A 238 3.23 3.89 -18.45
CA GLY A 238 3.17 2.88 -19.50
C GLY A 238 2.16 1.74 -19.27
N GLN A 239 1.43 1.74 -18.17
CA GLN A 239 0.59 0.59 -17.81
C GLN A 239 -0.86 0.74 -18.32
N PRO A 240 -1.40 -0.25 -19.05
CA PRO A 240 -2.83 -0.29 -19.33
C PRO A 240 -3.62 -0.49 -18.02
N LEU A 241 -4.82 0.08 -17.95
CA LEU A 241 -5.73 -0.05 -16.78
C LEU A 241 -5.94 -1.53 -16.37
N CYS A 242 -5.91 -2.46 -17.32
CA CYS A 242 -6.00 -3.91 -17.11
C CYS A 242 -4.66 -4.67 -17.25
N PHE A 243 -3.54 -4.14 -16.73
CA PHE A 243 -2.25 -4.86 -16.68
C PHE A 243 -2.22 -6.10 -15.76
N CYS A 244 -2.53 -7.30 -16.24
CA CYS A 244 -2.22 -8.52 -15.47
C CYS A 244 -0.72 -8.87 -15.59
N PRO A 245 0.08 -8.80 -14.51
CA PRO A 245 1.48 -9.23 -14.56
C PRO A 245 1.62 -10.70 -14.96
N VAL A 246 0.66 -11.55 -14.56
CA VAL A 246 0.58 -12.98 -14.92
C VAL A 246 0.41 -13.22 -16.43
N LEU A 247 -0.23 -12.30 -17.15
CA LEU A 247 -0.48 -12.44 -18.59
C LEU A 247 0.69 -11.90 -19.43
N VAL A 248 1.51 -11.01 -18.86
CA VAL A 248 2.61 -10.31 -19.56
C VAL A 248 3.92 -11.10 -19.52
N THR A 249 4.13 -11.99 -18.53
CA THR A 249 5.31 -12.90 -18.51
C THR A 249 5.37 -13.88 -19.70
N ARG A 250 4.36 -13.88 -20.58
CA ARG A 250 4.31 -14.70 -21.81
C ARG A 250 4.80 -13.97 -23.06
N LEU A 251 5.12 -12.67 -23.01
CA LEU A 251 5.73 -11.98 -24.14
C LEU A 251 7.26 -12.04 -23.98
N PRO A 252 7.99 -12.72 -24.89
CA PRO A 252 9.44 -12.69 -24.88
C PRO A 252 9.92 -11.23 -25.07
N ASP A 253 10.93 -10.86 -24.30
CA ASP A 253 11.60 -9.55 -24.34
C ASP A 253 11.78 -9.03 -25.77
N GLN A 254 11.06 -7.97 -26.11
CA GLN A 254 11.37 -7.08 -27.23
C GLN A 254 12.33 -5.96 -26.75
N ASP A 255 13.28 -6.31 -25.88
CA ASP A 255 14.32 -5.38 -25.40
C ASP A 255 15.64 -5.59 -26.17
N LYS A 256 15.54 -5.62 -27.51
CA LYS A 256 16.70 -5.63 -28.41
C LYS A 256 16.76 -4.46 -29.40
N ASP A 257 15.78 -3.55 -29.41
CA ASP A 257 15.77 -2.40 -30.33
C ASP A 257 16.13 -1.05 -29.70
N ARG A 258 16.62 -1.04 -28.45
CA ARG A 258 17.36 0.12 -27.89
C ARG A 258 18.86 0.03 -28.14
N GLY A 259 19.23 -0.52 -29.29
CA GLY A 259 20.54 -0.31 -29.85
C GLY A 259 20.74 1.19 -30.16
N ASN A 260 21.90 1.70 -29.73
CA ASN A 260 22.74 2.42 -30.69
C ASN A 260 22.27 3.83 -31.09
N LYS A 261 22.05 4.72 -30.11
CA LYS A 261 22.05 6.19 -30.32
C LYS A 261 22.83 6.95 -29.25
N SER A 262 24.06 6.50 -28.98
CA SER A 262 25.04 7.25 -28.20
C SER A 262 26.45 6.83 -28.66
N ASN A 263 26.79 7.15 -29.90
CA ASN A 263 28.18 7.41 -30.32
C ASN A 263 28.15 7.93 -31.75
N GLY A 264 28.37 9.22 -31.91
CA GLY A 264 28.32 9.89 -33.19
C GLY A 264 28.67 11.36 -33.11
N GLU A 265 29.77 11.71 -32.43
CA GLU A 265 30.50 12.94 -32.72
C GLU A 265 31.92 12.59 -33.18
N PRO A 266 32.35 13.05 -34.36
CA PRO A 266 33.70 12.81 -34.85
C PRO A 266 34.64 13.89 -34.30
N ILE A 267 35.59 13.50 -33.45
CA ILE A 267 36.75 14.33 -33.16
C ILE A 267 37.91 13.82 -34.02
N LYS A 268 38.32 14.68 -34.94
CA LYS A 268 39.42 14.51 -35.88
C LYS A 268 40.73 15.00 -35.24
N ASP A 269 41.80 14.25 -35.46
CA ASP A 269 43.23 14.62 -35.45
C ASP A 269 43.85 15.18 -34.16
N GLN A 270 44.74 14.41 -33.51
CA GLN A 270 46.21 14.63 -33.56
C GLN A 270 46.97 13.74 -32.55
N ASP A 271 47.82 12.88 -33.12
CA ASP A 271 49.20 12.54 -32.78
C ASP A 271 49.66 12.07 -31.37
N VAL A 272 50.55 11.08 -31.46
CA VAL A 272 51.67 10.72 -30.56
C VAL A 272 51.38 9.68 -29.47
N VAL A 273 51.67 8.40 -29.77
CA VAL A 273 52.22 7.45 -28.79
C VAL A 273 53.36 6.63 -29.42
N THR A 274 54.58 6.97 -28.96
CA THR A 274 55.74 6.11 -28.64
C THR A 274 56.73 5.51 -29.66
N HIS A 275 58.01 5.71 -29.27
CA HIS A 275 59.19 4.83 -29.35
C HIS A 275 59.92 4.65 -30.69
N LEU A 276 60.91 5.54 -30.90
CA LEU A 276 62.35 5.22 -30.87
C LEU A 276 63.17 6.49 -30.64
#